data_AF-A0AAD6R467-F1
#
_entry.id   AF-A0AAD6R467-F1
#
_cell.length_a   1.000
_cell.length_b   1.000
_cell.length_c   1.000
_cell.angle_alpha   90.00
_cell.angle_beta   90.00
_cell.angle_gamma   90.00
#
_symmetry.space_group_name_H-M   'P 1'
#
loop_
_entity.id
_entity.type
_entity.pdbx_description
1 polymer ?
#
loop_
_entity_poly.entity_id
_entity_poly.type
_entity_poly.pdbx_seq_one_letter_code
_entity_poly.pdbx_strand_id
1 'polypeptide(L)'
;MASLWSPGIFLAHVLALLLKALPPVILAETNVYIVYMGDKLHDEPELVQESHHELLADIVGSKEAAKESILYSYKHGFSGFAAVLTKSQEKLIADFPGVVGVVRNRIISSHTTRSWDFLQVPQLVDRISTGHSGAGAIIGVMDTGIWPESKSFRDEGMAEVPSRWRGICQEGEGFNRSHCNRKIIGARWYIKGYEAEFGKLNASDGDEFLSPRDAGGHGTHTSSTATGGLVENASFMGLARGLARGGAPSAWLAVYKVCWATGGCAEADVLAAFDDAIFDGVDVLSVSLGSAPPLATYVEDAVAIGSFYAVAKGISVVCSAGNSGPYPQTITNTAPWVVTVAASTIDRAFPTIITLGNNQTIVGQALYTGKNGDTFHPIVYGEEIVADDSDEDSARSCDSGSLNATLARGKVILCFESRSQRSNTIARRTVLDVKGVGLIFAQSPTKDVTLSLDIPCIQVDFAIGTYLLTYMESSR
;
A
#
# COMPACT_ATOMS: atom_id res chain seq x y z
N MET A 1 75.22 5.74 31.20
CA MET A 1 74.06 5.95 30.31
C MET A 1 72.83 5.46 31.03
N ALA A 2 72.12 6.37 31.71
CA ALA A 2 70.87 6.07 32.40
C ALA A 2 69.75 6.03 31.35
N SER A 3 69.08 4.89 31.17
CA SER A 3 67.92 4.80 30.30
C SER A 3 66.70 5.35 31.01
N LEU A 4 66.16 6.45 30.51
CA LEU A 4 64.86 6.98 30.89
C LEU A 4 63.76 5.98 30.51
N TRP A 5 63.17 5.30 31.49
CA TRP A 5 61.84 4.72 31.34
C TRP A 5 60.84 5.76 31.83
N SER A 6 60.14 6.41 30.89
CA SER A 6 59.11 7.40 31.20
C SER A 6 57.88 6.71 31.80
N PRO A 7 57.47 7.02 33.04
CA PRO A 7 56.33 6.37 33.70
C PRO A 7 55.01 6.55 32.93
N GLY A 8 54.91 7.59 32.10
CA GLY A 8 53.71 7.88 31.30
C GLY A 8 53.44 6.86 30.19
N ILE A 9 54.47 6.23 29.64
CA ILE A 9 54.30 5.22 28.57
C ILE A 9 53.75 3.92 29.16
N PHE A 10 54.19 3.56 30.38
CA PHE A 10 53.69 2.39 31.08
C PHE A 10 52.23 2.57 31.49
N LEU A 11 51.86 3.76 31.99
CA LEU A 11 50.47 4.07 32.34
C LEU A 11 49.54 4.05 31.11
N ALA A 12 50.00 4.57 29.97
CA ALA A 12 49.25 4.52 28.72
C ALA A 12 49.06 3.08 28.19
N HIS A 13 50.07 2.21 28.34
CA HIS A 13 49.95 0.81 27.95
C HIS A 13 48.99 0.04 28.86
N VAL A 14 49.02 0.30 30.19
CA VAL A 14 48.09 -0.30 31.15
C VAL A 14 46.66 0.17 30.88
N LEU A 15 46.45 1.46 30.59
CA LEU A 15 45.13 1.99 30.25
C LEU A 15 44.60 1.41 28.93
N ALA A 16 45.46 1.26 27.92
CA ALA A 16 45.10 0.64 26.64
C ALA A 16 44.79 -0.87 26.77
N LEU A 17 45.47 -1.57 27.68
CA LEU A 17 45.16 -2.96 28.03
C LEU A 17 43.85 -3.09 28.79
N LEU A 18 43.53 -2.15 29.69
CA LEU A 18 42.24 -2.09 30.39
C LEU A 18 41.07 -1.76 29.45
N LEU A 19 41.26 -0.86 28.48
CA LEU A 19 40.27 -0.55 27.44
C LEU A 19 40.01 -1.72 26.49
N LYS A 20 41.00 -2.60 26.27
CA LYS A 20 40.84 -3.86 25.51
C LYS A 20 40.25 -5.01 26.32
N ALA A 21 40.21 -4.88 27.65
CA ALA A 21 39.63 -5.88 28.55
C ALA A 21 38.15 -5.61 28.89
N LEU A 22 37.59 -4.47 28.45
CA LEU A 22 36.15 -4.25 28.47
C LEU A 22 35.51 -5.17 27.43
N PRO A 23 34.60 -6.08 27.82
CA PRO A 23 33.84 -6.85 26.85
C PRO A 23 33.09 -5.86 25.95
N PRO A 24 32.95 -6.15 24.63
CA PRO A 24 32.08 -5.35 23.79
C PRO A 24 30.71 -5.27 24.45
N VAL A 25 30.18 -4.06 24.63
CA VAL A 25 28.78 -3.87 24.98
C VAL A 25 28.00 -4.37 23.76
N ILE A 26 27.62 -5.64 23.79
CA ILE A 26 26.65 -6.19 22.86
C ILE A 26 25.32 -5.56 23.29
N LEU A 27 24.96 -4.44 22.67
CA LEU A 27 23.58 -3.99 22.69
C LEU A 27 22.76 -5.12 22.09
N ALA A 28 21.94 -5.77 22.92
CA ALA A 28 21.07 -6.83 22.47
C ALA A 28 20.15 -6.26 21.38
N GLU A 29 20.15 -6.90 20.21
CA GLU A 29 19.31 -6.51 19.09
C GLU A 29 17.84 -6.60 19.50
N THR A 30 17.11 -5.50 19.38
CA THR A 30 15.70 -5.37 19.76
C THR A 30 14.83 -5.35 18.50
N ASN A 31 13.64 -5.94 18.58
CA ASN A 31 12.66 -5.95 17.50
C ASN A 31 11.26 -5.68 18.09
N VAL A 32 10.30 -5.29 17.25
CA VAL A 32 8.90 -5.18 17.65
C VAL A 32 8.24 -6.56 17.62
N TYR A 33 7.62 -6.94 18.74
CA TYR A 33 6.82 -8.15 18.85
C TYR A 33 5.40 -7.81 19.30
N ILE A 34 4.44 -8.51 18.73
CA ILE A 34 3.02 -8.50 19.08
C ILE A 34 2.80 -9.68 20.03
N VAL A 35 2.48 -9.39 21.28
CA VAL A 35 2.11 -10.36 22.31
C VAL A 35 0.58 -10.47 22.31
N TYR A 36 0.08 -11.58 21.80
CA TYR A 36 -1.34 -11.87 21.70
C TYR A 36 -1.81 -12.68 22.90
N MET A 37 -2.84 -12.19 23.61
CA MET A 37 -3.32 -12.78 24.87
C MET A 37 -4.76 -13.32 24.77
N GLY A 38 -5.41 -13.24 23.60
CA GLY A 38 -6.76 -13.75 23.40
C GLY A 38 -7.85 -12.79 23.85
N ASP A 39 -8.94 -13.34 24.40
CA ASP A 39 -10.07 -12.57 24.91
C ASP A 39 -9.68 -11.71 26.12
N LYS A 40 -10.35 -10.56 26.27
CA LYS A 40 -10.12 -9.67 27.41
C LYS A 40 -10.69 -10.27 28.69
N LEU A 41 -9.89 -10.22 29.75
CA LEU A 41 -10.31 -10.64 31.10
C LEU A 41 -11.19 -9.60 31.81
N HIS A 42 -11.12 -8.34 31.36
CA HIS A 42 -11.87 -7.21 31.92
C HIS A 42 -12.56 -6.43 30.81
N ASP A 43 -13.71 -5.84 31.13
CA ASP A 43 -14.45 -4.97 30.21
C ASP A 43 -13.89 -3.54 30.23
N GLU A 44 -13.34 -3.09 31.37
CA GLU A 44 -12.73 -1.77 31.54
C GLU A 44 -11.34 -1.70 30.85
N PRO A 45 -11.16 -0.84 29.83
CA PRO A 45 -9.90 -0.73 29.10
C PRO A 45 -8.70 -0.37 29.98
N GLU A 46 -8.89 0.41 31.04
CA GLU A 46 -7.83 0.79 31.97
C GLU A 46 -7.29 -0.42 32.73
N LEU A 47 -8.16 -1.35 33.14
CA LEU A 47 -7.76 -2.58 33.83
C LEU A 47 -7.05 -3.55 32.89
N VAL A 48 -7.53 -3.67 31.65
CA VAL A 48 -6.86 -4.47 30.61
C VAL A 48 -5.47 -3.91 30.34
N GLN A 49 -5.35 -2.59 30.15
CA GLN A 49 -4.05 -1.95 29.93
C GLN A 49 -3.10 -2.12 31.11
N GLU A 50 -3.60 -2.02 32.36
CA GLU A 50 -2.77 -2.21 33.54
C GLU A 50 -2.26 -3.66 33.65
N SER A 51 -3.09 -4.64 33.29
CA SER A 51 -2.68 -6.04 33.24
C SER A 51 -1.55 -6.29 32.23
N HIS A 52 -1.55 -5.58 31.09
CA HIS A 52 -0.46 -5.65 30.12
C HIS A 52 0.86 -5.06 30.67
N HIS A 53 0.77 -3.94 31.39
CA HIS A 53 1.95 -3.36 32.04
C HIS A 53 2.51 -4.27 33.13
N GLU A 54 1.66 -4.90 33.93
CA GLU A 54 2.07 -5.83 34.99
C GLU A 54 2.71 -7.08 34.43
N LEU A 55 2.12 -7.68 33.39
CA LEU A 55 2.69 -8.85 32.73
C LEU A 55 4.08 -8.56 32.15
N LEU A 56 4.23 -7.43 31.44
CA LEU A 56 5.53 -7.12 30.85
C LEU A 56 6.56 -6.70 31.91
N ALA A 57 6.14 -6.09 33.02
CA ALA A 57 7.04 -5.68 34.10
C ALA A 57 7.85 -6.85 34.69
N ASP A 58 7.24 -8.03 34.78
CA ASP A 58 7.91 -9.26 35.24
C ASP A 58 9.04 -9.71 34.31
N ILE A 59 8.99 -9.33 33.03
CA ILE A 59 9.98 -9.68 32.00
C ILE A 59 11.05 -8.61 31.85
N VAL A 60 10.67 -7.33 31.88
CA VAL A 60 11.60 -6.20 31.65
C VAL A 60 12.14 -5.59 32.94
N GLY A 61 11.65 -6.02 34.10
CA GLY A 61 12.19 -5.73 35.43
C GLY A 61 11.57 -4.55 36.17
N SER A 62 10.69 -3.75 35.53
CA SER A 62 9.90 -2.71 36.19
C SER A 62 8.67 -2.30 35.38
N LYS A 63 7.70 -1.67 36.06
CA LYS A 63 6.47 -1.16 35.43
C LYS A 63 6.75 0.04 34.52
N GLU A 64 7.75 0.84 34.86
CA GLU A 64 8.23 1.97 34.07
C GLU A 64 8.84 1.47 32.75
N ALA A 65 9.74 0.48 32.81
CA ALA A 65 10.36 -0.12 31.62
C ALA A 65 9.30 -0.82 30.75
N ALA A 66 8.27 -1.43 31.35
CA ALA A 66 7.16 -2.01 30.61
C ALA A 66 6.35 -0.97 29.83
N LYS A 67 6.04 0.17 30.46
CA LYS A 67 5.35 1.30 29.82
C LYS A 67 6.17 1.91 28.69
N GLU A 68 7.50 1.99 28.84
CA GLU A 68 8.39 2.49 27.79
C GLU A 68 8.54 1.50 26.62
N SER A 69 8.49 0.20 26.91
CA SER A 69 8.63 -0.85 25.89
C SER A 69 7.35 -1.06 25.07
N ILE A 70 6.16 -0.82 25.66
CA ILE A 70 4.87 -1.01 25.00
C ILE A 70 4.57 0.16 24.06
N LEU A 71 4.46 -0.16 22.77
CA LEU A 71 4.04 0.77 21.71
C LEU A 71 2.52 0.99 21.74
N TYR A 72 1.78 -0.12 21.78
CA TYR A 72 0.32 -0.16 21.81
C TYR A 72 -0.20 -1.24 22.74
N SER A 73 -1.31 -0.94 23.38
CA SER A 73 -2.06 -1.85 24.24
C SER A 73 -3.43 -2.06 23.60
N TYR A 74 -3.69 -3.26 23.06
CA TYR A 74 -4.96 -3.63 22.42
C TYR A 74 -5.93 -4.04 23.52
N LYS A 75 -6.99 -3.26 23.75
CA LYS A 75 -7.77 -3.32 24.99
C LYS A 75 -9.28 -3.18 24.80
N HIS A 76 -9.75 -3.04 23.57
CA HIS A 76 -11.16 -2.82 23.27
C HIS A 76 -11.83 -4.03 22.59
N GLY A 77 -11.20 -4.62 21.58
CA GLY A 77 -11.67 -5.80 20.86
C GLY A 77 -11.14 -7.11 21.46
N PHE A 78 -9.85 -7.13 21.80
CA PHE A 78 -9.11 -8.28 22.32
C PHE A 78 -8.01 -7.83 23.29
N SER A 79 -7.32 -8.79 23.91
CA SER A 79 -6.21 -8.54 24.84
C SER A 79 -4.87 -8.81 24.17
N GLY A 80 -3.94 -7.88 24.33
CA GLY A 80 -2.55 -8.02 23.88
C GLY A 80 -1.86 -6.67 23.75
N PHE A 81 -0.59 -6.69 23.36
CA PHE A 81 0.19 -5.47 23.16
C PHE A 81 1.32 -5.66 22.17
N ALA A 82 1.76 -4.58 21.52
CA ALA A 82 3.01 -4.55 20.78
C ALA A 82 4.10 -3.91 21.63
N ALA A 83 5.26 -4.55 21.75
CA ALA A 83 6.39 -4.05 22.52
C ALA A 83 7.73 -4.24 21.81
N VAL A 84 8.67 -3.33 22.08
CA VAL A 84 10.08 -3.45 21.67
C VAL A 84 10.79 -4.38 22.64
N LEU A 85 11.18 -5.58 22.18
CA LEU A 85 11.79 -6.60 23.02
C LEU A 85 13.08 -7.14 22.41
N THR A 86 14.00 -7.58 23.27
CA THR A 86 15.13 -8.43 22.86
C THR A 86 14.65 -9.85 22.56
N LYS A 87 15.41 -10.59 21.76
CA LYS A 87 15.12 -12.01 21.46
C LYS A 87 15.06 -12.91 22.71
N SER A 88 15.76 -12.55 23.78
CA SER A 88 15.66 -13.25 25.07
C SER A 88 14.35 -12.96 25.80
N GLN A 89 13.90 -11.71 25.77
CA GLN A 89 12.63 -11.29 26.39
C GLN A 89 11.43 -11.86 25.64
N GLU A 90 11.49 -11.93 24.30
CA GLU A 90 10.46 -12.57 23.49
C GLU A 90 10.26 -14.05 23.84
N LYS A 91 11.34 -14.82 24.01
CA LYS A 91 11.21 -16.22 24.43
C LYS A 91 10.59 -16.37 25.82
N LEU A 92 10.96 -15.50 26.75
CA LEU A 92 10.42 -15.54 28.11
C LEU A 92 8.93 -15.21 28.15
N ILE A 93 8.49 -14.24 27.35
CA ILE A 93 7.09 -13.82 27.33
C ILE A 93 6.19 -14.80 26.56
N ALA A 94 6.73 -15.52 25.56
CA ALA A 94 6.00 -16.54 24.84
C ALA A 94 5.53 -17.71 25.72
N ASP A 95 6.27 -18.02 26.79
CA ASP A 95 5.94 -19.07 27.76
C ASP A 95 5.10 -18.55 28.95
N PHE A 96 4.72 -17.27 28.97
CA PHE A 96 4.06 -16.65 30.11
C PHE A 96 2.56 -16.99 30.17
N PRO A 97 2.01 -17.34 31.36
CA PRO A 97 0.59 -17.65 31.49
C PRO A 97 -0.31 -16.51 31.00
N GLY A 98 -1.26 -16.83 30.10
CA GLY A 98 -2.16 -15.86 29.50
C GLY A 98 -1.68 -15.29 28.16
N VAL A 99 -0.44 -15.59 27.73
CA VAL A 99 0.03 -15.31 26.37
C VAL A 99 -0.35 -16.49 25.47
N VAL A 100 -1.11 -16.21 24.42
CA VAL A 100 -1.54 -17.19 23.41
C VAL A 100 -0.47 -17.35 22.32
N GLY A 101 0.21 -16.27 21.96
CA GLY A 101 1.28 -16.29 20.99
C GLY A 101 2.06 -14.99 20.93
N VAL A 102 3.28 -15.06 20.41
CA VAL A 102 4.15 -13.89 20.20
C VAL A 102 4.59 -13.89 18.74
N VAL A 103 4.36 -12.78 18.07
CA VAL A 103 4.57 -12.66 16.62
C VAL A 103 5.48 -11.48 16.35
N ARG A 104 6.53 -11.68 15.56
CA ARG A 104 7.36 -10.55 15.12
C ARG A 104 6.58 -9.67 14.14
N ASN A 105 6.62 -8.36 14.35
CA ASN A 105 6.02 -7.36 13.46
C ASN A 105 6.53 -7.51 12.02
N ARG A 106 5.62 -7.48 11.03
CA ARG A 106 5.95 -7.46 9.59
C ARG A 106 5.35 -6.23 8.89
N ILE A 107 5.75 -6.02 7.64
CA ILE A 107 5.29 -4.93 6.78
C ILE A 107 4.38 -5.46 5.68
N ILE A 108 3.18 -4.90 5.56
CA ILE A 108 2.16 -5.28 4.55
C ILE A 108 1.98 -4.18 3.49
N SER A 109 1.50 -4.55 2.28
CA SER A 109 1.37 -3.67 1.09
C SER A 109 -0.10 -3.37 0.73
N SER A 110 -0.37 -2.30 -0.03
CA SER A 110 -1.71 -1.82 -0.42
C SER A 110 -2.24 -2.34 -1.80
N HIS A 111 -3.57 -2.45 -1.99
CA HIS A 111 -4.23 -2.96 -3.23
C HIS A 111 -5.41 -2.09 -3.81
N THR A 112 -5.58 -1.96 -5.15
CA THR A 112 -6.45 -0.94 -5.82
C THR A 112 -7.74 -1.47 -6.51
N THR A 113 -8.80 -0.63 -6.70
CA THR A 113 -10.05 -0.99 -7.47
C THR A 113 -10.92 0.19 -8.03
N ARG A 114 -11.70 -0.04 -9.13
CA ARG A 114 -12.80 0.82 -9.72
C ARG A 114 -13.88 -0.04 -10.41
N SER A 115 -15.21 0.24 -10.33
CA SER A 115 -16.20 -0.72 -10.91
C SER A 115 -17.71 -0.40 -11.04
N TRP A 116 -18.31 0.62 -10.44
CA TRP A 116 -19.76 0.55 -10.10
C TRP A 116 -20.82 0.47 -11.23
N ASP A 117 -20.70 1.20 -12.36
CA ASP A 117 -21.70 1.12 -13.45
C ASP A 117 -21.64 -0.23 -14.19
N PHE A 118 -20.46 -0.84 -14.26
CA PHE A 118 -20.25 -2.17 -14.86
C PHE A 118 -20.99 -3.27 -14.09
N LEU A 119 -21.12 -3.12 -12.77
CA LEU A 119 -21.83 -4.07 -11.91
C LEU A 119 -23.36 -3.99 -12.05
N GLN A 120 -23.88 -3.18 -13.00
CA GLN A 120 -25.31 -2.93 -13.21
C GLN A 120 -26.05 -2.49 -11.94
N VAL A 121 -25.33 -1.88 -10.99
CA VAL A 121 -25.94 -1.22 -9.83
C VAL A 121 -26.64 0.02 -10.37
N PRO A 122 -27.98 0.09 -10.42
CA PRO A 122 -28.69 1.11 -11.18
C PRO A 122 -28.30 2.54 -10.78
N GLN A 123 -28.50 3.49 -11.70
CA GLN A 123 -28.53 4.90 -11.31
C GLN A 123 -29.60 5.05 -10.22
N LEU A 124 -29.14 5.43 -9.03
CA LEU A 124 -29.84 5.45 -7.75
C LEU A 124 -30.88 6.58 -7.66
N VAL A 125 -31.57 6.88 -8.76
CA VAL A 125 -32.49 8.03 -8.85
C VAL A 125 -33.94 7.63 -8.53
N ASP A 126 -34.38 6.39 -8.80
CA ASP A 126 -35.82 6.06 -8.73
C ASP A 126 -36.24 4.83 -7.88
N ARG A 127 -35.33 4.15 -7.15
CA ARG A 127 -35.70 2.98 -6.31
C ARG A 127 -35.07 3.00 -4.92
N ILE A 128 -35.39 4.03 -4.16
CA ILE A 128 -35.29 4.01 -2.69
C ILE A 128 -36.45 3.17 -2.17
N SER A 129 -36.27 1.87 -1.95
CA SER A 129 -37.23 1.14 -1.11
C SER A 129 -36.74 -0.11 -0.37
N THR A 130 -35.44 -0.42 -0.28
CA THR A 130 -34.94 -1.38 0.75
C THR A 130 -33.48 -1.22 1.20
N GLY A 131 -32.56 -0.60 0.43
CA GLY A 131 -31.17 -0.37 0.84
C GLY A 131 -30.69 1.04 0.54
N HIS A 132 -30.63 1.90 1.57
CA HIS A 132 -30.48 3.37 1.48
C HIS A 132 -29.09 3.88 1.06
N SER A 133 -28.44 3.36 0.00
CA SER A 133 -27.09 3.84 -0.41
C SER A 133 -26.03 3.77 0.70
N GLY A 134 -26.20 2.86 1.67
CA GLY A 134 -25.38 2.76 2.88
C GLY A 134 -25.73 3.73 4.00
N ALA A 135 -26.82 4.50 3.91
CA ALA A 135 -27.25 5.39 4.99
C ALA A 135 -27.47 4.61 6.29
N GLY A 136 -26.94 5.14 7.40
CA GLY A 136 -26.95 4.47 8.70
C GLY A 136 -25.70 3.61 8.97
N ALA A 137 -24.90 3.31 7.95
CA ALA A 137 -23.67 2.53 8.08
C ALA A 137 -22.44 3.41 8.23
N ILE A 138 -21.49 2.94 9.04
CA ILE A 138 -20.15 3.49 9.20
C ILE A 138 -19.16 2.50 8.60
N ILE A 139 -18.47 2.91 7.55
CA ILE A 139 -17.44 2.11 6.89
C ILE A 139 -16.08 2.62 7.35
N GLY A 140 -15.31 1.76 8.02
CA GLY A 140 -13.92 2.02 8.36
C GLY A 140 -12.99 1.59 7.23
N VAL A 141 -12.01 2.42 6.90
CA VAL A 141 -10.99 2.12 5.88
C VAL A 141 -9.61 2.17 6.52
N MET A 142 -8.88 1.05 6.44
CA MET A 142 -7.49 0.92 6.90
C MET A 142 -6.55 0.99 5.69
N ASP A 143 -5.80 2.09 5.57
CA ASP A 143 -5.05 2.39 4.36
C ASP A 143 -3.96 3.47 4.60
N THR A 144 -3.51 4.18 3.55
CA THR A 144 -2.52 5.28 3.60
C THR A 144 -3.07 6.62 4.12
N GLY A 145 -4.32 6.66 4.57
CA GLY A 145 -4.99 7.86 5.09
C GLY A 145 -6.07 8.39 4.16
N ILE A 146 -6.38 9.69 4.28
CA ILE A 146 -7.39 10.37 3.44
C ILE A 146 -6.95 11.76 2.98
N TRP A 147 -7.33 12.16 1.76
CA TRP A 147 -7.29 13.55 1.31
C TRP A 147 -8.66 14.21 1.50
N PRO A 148 -8.91 14.87 2.65
CA PRO A 148 -10.25 15.28 3.08
C PRO A 148 -10.89 16.35 2.17
N GLU A 149 -10.10 17.17 1.47
CA GLU A 149 -10.60 18.21 0.56
C GLU A 149 -11.13 17.66 -0.77
N SER A 150 -10.99 16.35 -1.01
CA SER A 150 -11.54 15.74 -2.22
C SER A 150 -13.05 15.94 -2.30
N LYS A 151 -13.54 16.27 -3.50
CA LYS A 151 -14.98 16.47 -3.77
C LYS A 151 -15.82 15.22 -3.44
N SER A 152 -15.20 14.05 -3.42
CA SER A 152 -15.81 12.77 -3.05
C SER A 152 -16.19 12.68 -1.57
N PHE A 153 -15.64 13.54 -0.70
CA PHE A 153 -15.88 13.51 0.75
C PHE A 153 -16.60 14.73 1.29
N ARG A 154 -17.29 15.47 0.41
CA ARG A 154 -18.23 16.49 0.84
C ARG A 154 -19.41 15.87 1.58
N ASP A 155 -19.97 16.62 2.51
CA ASP A 155 -20.99 16.14 3.44
C ASP A 155 -22.39 16.73 3.18
N GLU A 156 -22.59 17.35 2.01
CA GLU A 156 -23.91 17.84 1.62
C GLU A 156 -24.90 16.67 1.51
N GLY A 157 -26.03 16.78 2.21
CA GLY A 157 -27.05 15.72 2.24
C GLY A 157 -26.71 14.53 3.15
N MET A 158 -25.59 14.54 3.87
CA MET A 158 -25.29 13.53 4.88
C MET A 158 -26.16 13.70 6.12
N ALA A 159 -26.59 12.56 6.69
CA ALA A 159 -27.28 12.52 7.97
C ALA A 159 -26.35 12.92 9.13
N GLU A 160 -26.94 13.28 10.26
CA GLU A 160 -26.19 13.59 11.49
C GLU A 160 -25.36 12.38 11.96
N VAL A 161 -24.17 12.65 12.47
CA VAL A 161 -23.28 11.61 12.99
C VAL A 161 -24.02 10.82 14.08
N PRO A 162 -24.07 9.48 13.99
CA PRO A 162 -24.88 8.69 14.90
C PRO A 162 -24.32 8.75 16.32
N SER A 163 -25.19 8.83 17.33
CA SER A 163 -24.80 8.96 18.74
C SER A 163 -23.97 7.78 19.28
N ARG A 164 -24.01 6.63 18.59
CA ARG A 164 -23.19 5.45 18.91
C ARG A 164 -21.72 5.60 18.52
N TRP A 165 -21.38 6.56 17.66
CA TRP A 165 -20.02 6.78 17.18
C TRP A 165 -19.10 7.22 18.32
N ARG A 166 -17.96 6.55 18.49
CA ARG A 166 -16.98 6.85 19.55
C ARG A 166 -15.62 7.31 19.03
N GLY A 167 -15.45 7.36 17.72
CA GLY A 167 -14.20 7.78 17.10
C GLY A 167 -13.92 9.26 17.24
N ILE A 168 -12.66 9.61 16.96
CA ILE A 168 -12.14 10.97 17.07
C ILE A 168 -11.63 11.47 15.73
N CYS A 169 -11.46 12.79 15.63
CA CYS A 169 -10.67 13.42 14.58
C CYS A 169 -9.28 13.75 15.15
N GLN A 170 -8.32 12.86 14.96
CA GLN A 170 -6.96 13.02 15.46
C GLN A 170 -6.22 14.04 14.61
N GLU A 171 -5.67 15.07 15.27
CA GLU A 171 -4.89 16.11 14.60
C GLU A 171 -3.46 15.65 14.31
N GLY A 172 -2.80 16.35 13.40
CA GLY A 172 -1.42 16.14 13.03
C GLY A 172 -0.97 17.14 11.95
N GLU A 173 0.16 16.86 11.32
CA GLU A 173 0.69 17.68 10.24
C GLU A 173 -0.31 17.83 9.07
N GLY A 174 -0.64 19.07 8.70
CA GLY A 174 -1.57 19.36 7.61
C GLY A 174 -3.00 18.87 7.85
N PHE A 175 -3.36 18.40 9.05
CA PHE A 175 -4.67 17.85 9.35
C PHE A 175 -5.13 18.26 10.76
N ASN A 176 -6.17 19.08 10.82
CA ASN A 176 -6.83 19.52 12.05
C ASN A 176 -8.27 18.97 12.15
N ARG A 177 -8.95 19.20 13.28
CA ARG A 177 -10.34 18.74 13.51
C ARG A 177 -11.36 19.16 12.45
N SER A 178 -11.18 20.28 11.74
CA SER A 178 -12.13 20.72 10.71
C SER A 178 -12.07 19.92 9.41
N HIS A 179 -11.10 19.01 9.27
CA HIS A 179 -11.05 18.08 8.14
C HIS A 179 -11.99 16.88 8.31
N CYS A 180 -12.47 16.61 9.54
CA CYS A 180 -13.62 15.75 9.73
C CYS A 180 -14.91 16.56 9.57
N ASN A 181 -15.90 15.96 8.95
CA ASN A 181 -17.21 16.55 8.65
C ASN A 181 -18.30 15.47 8.79
N ARG A 182 -19.53 15.70 8.30
CA ARG A 182 -20.58 14.66 8.38
C ARG A 182 -20.39 13.52 7.39
N LYS A 183 -19.35 13.54 6.56
CA LYS A 183 -18.94 12.43 5.69
C LYS A 183 -17.78 11.66 6.32
N ILE A 184 -16.66 12.33 6.62
CA ILE A 184 -15.50 11.80 7.34
C ILE A 184 -15.75 12.05 8.83
N ILE A 185 -16.31 11.08 9.55
CA ILE A 185 -16.73 11.27 10.94
C ILE A 185 -15.63 10.99 11.96
N GLY A 186 -14.54 10.35 11.53
CA GLY A 186 -13.31 10.24 12.30
C GLY A 186 -12.12 9.84 11.45
N ALA A 187 -10.96 10.18 11.96
CA ALA A 187 -9.68 9.96 11.30
C ALA A 187 -8.61 9.77 12.37
N ARG A 188 -7.92 8.63 12.33
CA ARG A 188 -6.82 8.25 13.21
C ARG A 188 -5.61 7.85 12.40
N TRP A 189 -4.44 7.88 13.03
CA TRP A 189 -3.18 7.46 12.41
C TRP A 189 -2.27 6.77 13.42
N TYR A 190 -1.53 5.78 12.93
CA TYR A 190 -0.73 4.86 13.73
C TYR A 190 0.66 4.73 13.09
N ILE A 191 1.71 5.04 13.85
CA ILE A 191 3.09 5.06 13.35
C ILE A 191 4.11 4.40 14.28
N LYS A 192 3.76 4.13 15.54
CA LYS A 192 4.75 3.68 16.51
C LYS A 192 5.36 2.32 16.13
N GLY A 193 4.58 1.43 15.51
CA GLY A 193 5.08 0.14 15.02
C GLY A 193 6.11 0.35 13.91
N TYR A 194 5.80 1.24 12.98
CA TYR A 194 6.71 1.67 11.92
C TYR A 194 8.01 2.28 12.47
N GLU A 195 7.92 3.30 13.34
CA GLU A 195 9.11 4.01 13.85
C GLU A 195 10.02 3.13 14.70
N ALA A 196 9.45 2.13 15.37
CA ALA A 196 10.23 1.19 16.15
C ALA A 196 11.04 0.21 15.27
N GLU A 197 10.59 -0.09 14.06
CA GLU A 197 11.30 -0.98 13.11
C GLU A 197 12.30 -0.20 12.25
N PHE A 198 11.90 0.97 11.73
CA PHE A 198 12.70 1.72 10.75
C PHE A 198 13.32 3.02 11.27
N GLY A 199 13.08 3.36 12.54
CA GLY A 199 13.42 4.65 13.10
C GLY A 199 12.40 5.73 12.71
N LYS A 200 12.62 6.95 13.19
CA LYS A 200 11.69 8.07 12.95
C LYS A 200 11.49 8.30 11.46
N LEU A 201 10.22 8.42 11.08
CA LEU A 201 9.86 8.74 9.70
C LEU A 201 10.31 10.17 9.39
N ASN A 202 11.18 10.33 8.39
CA ASN A 202 11.50 11.63 7.86
C ASN A 202 10.37 12.08 6.92
N ALA A 203 9.51 12.98 7.37
CA ALA A 203 8.38 13.49 6.56
C ALA A 203 8.81 14.13 5.23
N SER A 204 10.07 14.58 5.14
CA SER A 204 10.64 15.12 3.89
C SER A 204 10.97 14.02 2.87
N ASP A 205 11.19 12.78 3.30
CA ASP A 205 11.42 11.64 2.41
C ASP A 205 10.06 11.09 1.95
N GLY A 206 9.62 11.50 0.76
CA GLY A 206 8.40 11.00 0.12
C GLY A 206 7.15 11.87 0.30
N ASP A 207 7.30 13.14 0.69
CA ASP A 207 6.20 14.11 0.88
C ASP A 207 5.09 13.59 1.82
N GLU A 208 5.47 13.10 2.99
CA GLU A 208 4.57 12.40 3.92
C GLU A 208 4.07 13.30 5.05
N PHE A 209 2.93 12.95 5.66
CA PHE A 209 2.32 13.73 6.75
C PHE A 209 2.16 12.87 8.01
N LEU A 210 2.72 13.33 9.14
CA LEU A 210 2.48 12.76 10.47
C LEU A 210 1.07 13.11 10.98
N SER A 211 0.06 12.59 10.28
CA SER A 211 -1.37 12.82 10.48
C SER A 211 -2.19 11.80 9.66
N PRO A 212 -3.54 11.81 9.77
CA PRO A 212 -4.39 10.99 8.91
C PRO A 212 -4.38 11.39 7.42
N ARG A 213 -3.67 12.46 7.03
CA ARG A 213 -3.60 12.93 5.65
C ARG A 213 -2.88 11.91 4.76
N ASP A 214 -3.45 11.66 3.59
CA ASP A 214 -2.91 10.73 2.60
C ASP A 214 -1.85 11.39 1.72
N ALA A 215 -0.62 10.89 1.76
CA ALA A 215 0.44 11.25 0.82
C ALA A 215 0.52 10.29 -0.38
N GLY A 216 0.14 9.02 -0.19
CA GLY A 216 0.26 7.97 -1.22
C GLY A 216 -0.89 7.95 -2.22
N GLY A 217 -2.06 8.48 -1.86
CA GLY A 217 -3.28 8.52 -2.68
C GLY A 217 -4.09 7.23 -2.66
N HIS A 218 -3.52 6.12 -2.17
CA HIS A 218 -4.16 4.82 -2.16
C HIS A 218 -5.43 4.80 -1.29
N GLY A 219 -5.33 5.28 -0.04
CA GLY A 219 -6.43 5.37 0.90
C GLY A 219 -7.54 6.31 0.46
N THR A 220 -7.19 7.42 -0.18
CA THR A 220 -8.16 8.33 -0.82
C THR A 220 -8.91 7.62 -1.95
N HIS A 221 -8.19 6.88 -2.80
CA HIS A 221 -8.78 6.15 -3.90
C HIS A 221 -9.73 5.05 -3.40
N THR A 222 -9.29 4.17 -2.49
CA THR A 222 -10.11 3.08 -1.93
C THR A 222 -11.32 3.61 -1.16
N SER A 223 -11.13 4.65 -0.32
CA SER A 223 -12.22 5.30 0.41
C SER A 223 -13.28 5.91 -0.52
N SER A 224 -12.84 6.54 -1.62
CA SER A 224 -13.76 7.10 -2.62
C SER A 224 -14.49 6.03 -3.42
N THR A 225 -13.87 4.87 -3.67
CA THR A 225 -14.52 3.72 -4.29
C THR A 225 -15.56 3.09 -3.35
N ALA A 226 -15.29 3.00 -2.04
CA ALA A 226 -16.25 2.45 -1.08
C ALA A 226 -17.40 3.43 -0.81
N THR A 227 -17.09 4.69 -0.49
CA THR A 227 -18.04 5.64 0.10
C THR A 227 -18.13 6.97 -0.63
N GLY A 228 -17.39 7.22 -1.69
CA GLY A 228 -17.35 8.54 -2.34
C GLY A 228 -18.74 9.07 -2.71
N GLY A 229 -18.99 10.33 -2.38
CA GLY A 229 -20.17 11.07 -2.84
C GLY A 229 -20.17 11.26 -4.35
N LEU A 230 -21.26 11.81 -4.87
CA LEU A 230 -21.45 12.04 -6.30
C LEU A 230 -20.57 13.21 -6.77
N VAL A 231 -19.68 12.96 -7.72
CA VAL A 231 -18.82 13.97 -8.34
C VAL A 231 -19.01 13.95 -9.84
N GLU A 232 -19.76 14.92 -10.35
CA GLU A 232 -20.01 15.10 -11.78
C GLU A 232 -18.75 15.54 -12.52
N ASN A 233 -18.65 15.14 -13.79
CA ASN A 233 -17.55 15.50 -14.69
C ASN A 233 -16.16 15.11 -14.15
N ALA A 234 -16.07 14.11 -13.27
CA ALA A 234 -14.81 13.55 -12.82
C ALA A 234 -14.09 12.90 -14.00
N SER A 235 -12.80 13.18 -14.16
CA SER A 235 -11.95 12.61 -15.21
C SER A 235 -10.50 12.58 -14.75
N PHE A 236 -9.71 11.69 -15.34
CA PHE A 236 -8.26 11.71 -15.21
C PHE A 236 -7.67 12.41 -16.44
N MET A 237 -7.39 13.72 -16.32
CA MET A 237 -6.92 14.57 -17.42
C MET A 237 -7.76 14.43 -18.71
N GLY A 238 -9.10 14.37 -18.57
CA GLY A 238 -10.05 14.19 -19.68
C GLY A 238 -10.41 12.74 -19.99
N LEU A 239 -9.61 11.76 -19.55
CA LEU A 239 -9.92 10.34 -19.68
C LEU A 239 -11.01 9.91 -18.69
N ALA A 240 -11.83 8.94 -19.13
CA ALA A 240 -12.92 8.35 -18.33
C ALA A 240 -13.88 9.39 -17.72
N ARG A 241 -14.16 10.48 -18.44
CA ARG A 241 -15.05 11.55 -17.98
C ARG A 241 -16.44 10.98 -17.68
N GLY A 242 -16.94 11.24 -16.48
CA GLY A 242 -18.28 10.82 -16.08
C GLY A 242 -18.62 11.20 -14.64
N LEU A 243 -19.58 10.48 -14.06
CA LEU A 243 -19.93 10.58 -12.65
C LEU A 243 -19.05 9.63 -11.83
N ALA A 244 -18.26 10.17 -10.91
CA ALA A 244 -17.61 9.36 -9.89
C ALA A 244 -18.51 9.25 -8.66
N ARG A 245 -18.63 8.05 -8.09
CA ARG A 245 -19.29 7.75 -6.82
C ARG A 245 -18.77 6.43 -6.26
N GLY A 246 -18.95 6.24 -4.95
CA GLY A 246 -18.68 4.98 -4.28
C GLY A 246 -19.88 4.02 -4.33
N GLY A 247 -19.70 2.82 -3.79
CA GLY A 247 -20.78 1.83 -3.66
C GLY A 247 -21.84 2.23 -2.63
N ALA A 248 -21.41 2.91 -1.56
CA ALA A 248 -22.24 3.40 -0.46
C ALA A 248 -22.05 4.92 -0.25
N PRO A 249 -22.51 5.77 -1.18
CA PRO A 249 -22.26 7.22 -1.14
C PRO A 249 -22.84 7.90 0.11
N SER A 250 -23.88 7.32 0.74
CA SER A 250 -24.53 7.86 1.94
C SER A 250 -24.02 7.26 3.26
N ALA A 251 -23.03 6.36 3.22
CA ALA A 251 -22.38 5.83 4.43
C ALA A 251 -21.42 6.86 5.04
N TRP A 252 -21.26 6.84 6.36
CA TRP A 252 -20.19 7.58 7.03
C TRP A 252 -18.85 6.88 6.84
N LEU A 253 -17.77 7.65 6.79
CA LEU A 253 -16.41 7.18 6.61
C LEU A 253 -15.61 7.40 7.89
N ALA A 254 -14.93 6.35 8.35
CA ALA A 254 -13.91 6.40 9.39
C ALA A 254 -12.56 5.99 8.81
N VAL A 255 -11.52 6.80 9.02
CA VAL A 255 -10.21 6.59 8.40
C VAL A 255 -9.20 6.15 9.45
N TYR A 256 -8.48 5.09 9.17
CA TYR A 256 -7.41 4.55 10.02
C TYR A 256 -6.13 4.44 9.19
N LYS A 257 -5.25 5.45 9.27
CA LYS A 257 -3.97 5.45 8.54
C LYS A 257 -2.97 4.54 9.24
N VAL A 258 -2.58 3.45 8.59
CA VAL A 258 -1.64 2.45 9.11
C VAL A 258 -0.44 2.21 8.19
N CYS A 259 -0.46 2.81 7.00
CA CYS A 259 0.56 2.65 5.96
C CYS A 259 1.29 3.98 5.71
N TRP A 260 2.58 3.88 5.43
CA TRP A 260 3.49 5.02 5.26
C TRP A 260 4.30 4.90 3.97
N ALA A 261 4.60 6.03 3.33
CA ALA A 261 5.22 6.10 2.00
C ALA A 261 6.53 5.30 1.84
N THR A 262 7.36 5.20 2.89
CA THR A 262 8.71 4.64 2.81
C THR A 262 8.86 3.20 3.28
N GLY A 263 7.81 2.56 3.83
CA GLY A 263 7.96 1.20 4.32
C GLY A 263 6.67 0.48 4.71
N GLY A 264 5.59 0.69 3.93
CA GLY A 264 4.36 -0.09 4.01
C GLY A 264 3.59 0.09 5.32
N CYS A 265 2.87 -0.94 5.75
CA CYS A 265 2.04 -0.89 6.95
C CYS A 265 2.56 -1.87 7.99
N ALA A 266 2.95 -1.38 9.16
CA ALA A 266 3.41 -2.25 10.23
C ALA A 266 2.23 -3.00 10.86
N GLU A 267 2.37 -4.31 11.03
CA GLU A 267 1.33 -5.18 11.61
C GLU A 267 0.86 -4.72 13.01
N ALA A 268 1.76 -4.15 13.82
CA ALA A 268 1.41 -3.57 15.12
C ALA A 268 0.48 -2.34 14.99
N ASP A 269 0.71 -1.48 13.99
CA ASP A 269 -0.13 -0.33 13.69
C ASP A 269 -1.50 -0.78 13.16
N VAL A 270 -1.53 -1.86 12.36
CA VAL A 270 -2.77 -2.48 11.83
C VAL A 270 -3.64 -3.05 12.94
N LEU A 271 -3.07 -3.80 13.90
CA LEU A 271 -3.84 -4.32 15.05
C LEU A 271 -4.39 -3.21 15.93
N ALA A 272 -3.64 -2.14 16.16
CA ALA A 272 -4.11 -0.98 16.90
C ALA A 272 -5.32 -0.32 16.21
N ALA A 273 -5.29 -0.22 14.88
CA ALA A 273 -6.43 0.26 14.10
C ALA A 273 -7.65 -0.66 14.20
N PHE A 274 -7.49 -1.99 14.20
CA PHE A 274 -8.61 -2.92 14.42
C PHE A 274 -9.24 -2.73 15.80
N ASP A 275 -8.41 -2.62 16.84
CA ASP A 275 -8.89 -2.43 18.21
C ASP A 275 -9.72 -1.14 18.34
N ASP A 276 -9.21 -0.02 17.82
CA ASP A 276 -9.91 1.26 17.81
C ASP A 276 -11.15 1.24 16.91
N ALA A 277 -11.11 0.58 15.74
CA ALA A 277 -12.26 0.51 14.85
C ALA A 277 -13.44 -0.27 15.48
N ILE A 278 -13.13 -1.36 16.19
CA ILE A 278 -14.12 -2.11 16.97
C ILE A 278 -14.72 -1.23 18.06
N PHE A 279 -13.88 -0.48 18.80
CA PHE A 279 -14.35 0.44 19.84
C PHE A 279 -15.20 1.58 19.30
N ASP A 280 -14.75 2.20 18.21
CA ASP A 280 -15.37 3.34 17.56
C ASP A 280 -16.76 2.98 17.02
N GLY A 281 -17.01 1.69 16.76
CA GLY A 281 -18.30 1.13 16.42
C GLY A 281 -18.59 1.16 14.92
N VAL A 282 -17.58 0.88 14.09
CA VAL A 282 -17.76 0.71 12.63
C VAL A 282 -18.61 -0.52 12.32
N ASP A 283 -19.31 -0.54 11.19
CA ASP A 283 -20.15 -1.68 10.77
C ASP A 283 -19.45 -2.59 9.75
N VAL A 284 -18.58 -1.99 8.92
CA VAL A 284 -17.81 -2.69 7.90
C VAL A 284 -16.39 -2.13 7.88
N LEU A 285 -15.39 -3.02 7.79
CA LEU A 285 -14.00 -2.67 7.57
C LEU A 285 -13.56 -3.05 6.16
N SER A 286 -13.03 -2.08 5.43
CA SER A 286 -12.35 -2.28 4.16
C SER A 286 -10.85 -2.23 4.38
N VAL A 287 -10.18 -3.37 4.18
CA VAL A 287 -8.75 -3.57 4.46
C VAL A 287 -8.06 -4.01 3.17
N SER A 288 -7.62 -3.03 2.39
CA SER A 288 -6.95 -3.26 1.11
C SER A 288 -5.45 -3.53 1.29
N LEU A 289 -5.11 -4.37 2.27
CA LEU A 289 -3.74 -4.62 2.73
C LEU A 289 -3.42 -6.12 2.69
N GLY A 290 -2.14 -6.49 2.61
CA GLY A 290 -1.72 -7.88 2.80
C GLY A 290 -0.23 -8.13 2.58
N SER A 291 0.22 -9.32 2.98
CA SER A 291 1.60 -9.80 2.80
C SER A 291 1.69 -10.78 1.63
N ALA A 292 2.70 -10.64 0.77
CA ALA A 292 2.98 -11.65 -0.25
C ALA A 292 3.38 -12.99 0.40
N PRO A 293 3.14 -14.14 -0.26
CA PRO A 293 3.58 -15.44 0.24
C PRO A 293 5.10 -15.50 0.55
N PRO A 294 5.55 -16.28 1.55
CA PRO A 294 4.78 -17.26 2.31
C PRO A 294 3.84 -16.65 3.36
N LEU A 295 2.64 -17.22 3.47
CA LEU A 295 1.64 -16.77 4.44
C LEU A 295 1.99 -17.23 5.85
N ALA A 296 1.73 -16.37 6.85
CA ALA A 296 1.78 -16.76 8.25
C ALA A 296 0.58 -17.66 8.60
N THR A 297 0.64 -18.33 9.76
CA THR A 297 -0.55 -18.96 10.32
C THR A 297 -1.56 -17.89 10.77
N TYR A 298 -2.83 -18.23 10.93
CA TYR A 298 -3.86 -17.25 11.32
C TYR A 298 -3.63 -16.60 12.68
N VAL A 299 -2.87 -17.25 13.56
CA VAL A 299 -2.50 -16.74 14.89
C VAL A 299 -1.21 -15.91 14.85
N GLU A 300 -0.59 -15.78 13.69
CA GLU A 300 0.62 -15.00 13.42
C GLU A 300 0.38 -13.91 12.36
N ASP A 301 -0.86 -13.73 11.91
CA ASP A 301 -1.22 -12.76 10.88
C ASP A 301 -2.10 -11.67 11.51
N ALA A 302 -1.60 -10.44 11.53
CA ALA A 302 -2.29 -9.31 12.17
C ALA A 302 -3.67 -9.04 11.57
N VAL A 303 -3.83 -9.20 10.25
CA VAL A 303 -5.12 -9.00 9.59
C VAL A 303 -6.08 -10.11 10.01
N ALA A 304 -5.64 -11.37 10.07
CA ALA A 304 -6.44 -12.51 10.52
C ALA A 304 -6.88 -12.34 11.99
N ILE A 305 -5.97 -11.97 12.89
CA ILE A 305 -6.27 -11.75 14.32
C ILE A 305 -7.25 -10.58 14.47
N GLY A 306 -6.93 -9.40 13.94
CA GLY A 306 -7.77 -8.21 14.07
C GLY A 306 -9.16 -8.41 13.47
N SER A 307 -9.24 -9.07 12.30
CA SER A 307 -10.50 -9.37 11.64
C SER A 307 -11.35 -10.42 12.37
N PHE A 308 -10.73 -11.39 13.04
CA PHE A 308 -11.47 -12.38 13.84
C PHE A 308 -12.30 -11.68 14.91
N TYR A 309 -11.69 -10.76 15.66
CA TYR A 309 -12.39 -10.01 16.71
C TYR A 309 -13.42 -9.03 16.18
N ALA A 310 -13.14 -8.39 15.04
CA ALA A 310 -14.13 -7.55 14.37
C ALA A 310 -15.37 -8.38 13.99
N VAL A 311 -15.19 -9.52 13.33
CA VAL A 311 -16.29 -10.41 12.92
C VAL A 311 -17.03 -10.99 14.13
N ALA A 312 -16.32 -11.35 15.20
CA ALA A 312 -16.92 -11.81 16.45
C ALA A 312 -17.81 -10.74 17.11
N LYS A 313 -17.55 -9.45 16.86
CA LYS A 313 -18.38 -8.31 17.30
C LYS A 313 -19.43 -7.88 16.27
N GLY A 314 -19.62 -8.65 15.19
CA GLY A 314 -20.62 -8.39 14.15
C GLY A 314 -20.17 -7.39 13.07
N ILE A 315 -18.87 -7.06 13.01
CA ILE A 315 -18.30 -6.15 12.02
C ILE A 315 -17.81 -6.97 10.83
N SER A 316 -18.34 -6.68 9.64
CA SER A 316 -17.90 -7.38 8.42
C SER A 316 -16.54 -6.87 7.96
N VAL A 317 -15.62 -7.76 7.59
CA VAL A 317 -14.28 -7.39 7.11
C VAL A 317 -14.09 -7.84 5.68
N VAL A 318 -13.77 -6.89 4.80
CA VAL A 318 -13.52 -7.11 3.37
C VAL A 318 -12.05 -6.87 3.09
N CYS A 319 -11.37 -7.90 2.60
CA CYS A 319 -9.96 -7.88 2.27
C CYS A 319 -9.73 -8.15 0.79
N SER A 320 -8.68 -7.57 0.23
CA SER A 320 -8.18 -7.88 -1.11
C SER A 320 -7.42 -9.21 -1.16
N ALA A 321 -7.50 -9.95 -2.28
CA ALA A 321 -6.82 -11.23 -2.49
C ALA A 321 -5.30 -11.13 -2.75
N GLY A 322 -4.77 -9.93 -2.93
CA GLY A 322 -3.37 -9.70 -3.30
C GLY A 322 -3.13 -9.59 -4.81
N ASN A 323 -1.98 -9.01 -5.18
CA ASN A 323 -1.58 -8.75 -6.56
C ASN A 323 -0.43 -9.66 -7.05
N SER A 324 -0.11 -10.73 -6.31
CA SER A 324 1.03 -11.63 -6.62
C SER A 324 0.74 -12.70 -7.68
N GLY A 325 -0.41 -12.63 -8.35
CA GLY A 325 -0.76 -13.51 -9.47
C GLY A 325 0.20 -13.39 -10.67
N PRO A 326 -0.01 -14.16 -11.75
CA PRO A 326 -1.14 -15.05 -12.00
C PRO A 326 -0.88 -16.52 -11.62
N TYR A 327 0.28 -16.85 -11.06
CA TYR A 327 0.62 -18.23 -10.70
C TYR A 327 -0.29 -18.77 -9.59
N PRO A 328 -0.59 -20.09 -9.57
CA PRO A 328 -1.36 -20.70 -8.48
C PRO A 328 -0.74 -20.43 -7.11
N GLN A 329 -1.57 -20.48 -6.05
CA GLN A 329 -1.15 -20.34 -4.65
C GLN A 329 -0.52 -18.99 -4.28
N THR A 330 -1.00 -17.91 -4.90
CA THR A 330 -0.53 -16.53 -4.67
C THR A 330 -1.51 -15.64 -3.91
N ILE A 331 -2.70 -16.17 -3.57
CA ILE A 331 -3.72 -15.46 -2.79
C ILE A 331 -3.25 -15.19 -1.36
N THR A 332 -3.65 -14.04 -0.82
CA THR A 332 -3.42 -13.61 0.57
C THR A 332 -4.77 -13.41 1.28
N ASN A 333 -4.75 -13.08 2.57
CA ASN A 333 -5.97 -12.88 3.38
C ASN A 333 -6.93 -14.09 3.31
N THR A 334 -6.43 -15.28 3.63
CA THR A 334 -7.15 -16.56 3.46
C THR A 334 -8.01 -16.97 4.65
N ALA A 335 -8.12 -16.10 5.67
CA ALA A 335 -8.87 -16.40 6.89
C ALA A 335 -10.36 -16.67 6.57
N PRO A 336 -10.97 -17.77 7.07
CA PRO A 336 -12.33 -18.15 6.68
C PRO A 336 -13.44 -17.16 7.05
N TRP A 337 -13.17 -16.23 7.96
CA TRP A 337 -14.13 -15.24 8.46
C TRP A 337 -14.11 -13.91 7.69
N VAL A 338 -13.15 -13.69 6.79
CA VAL A 338 -13.09 -12.46 5.96
C VAL A 338 -13.66 -12.70 4.57
N VAL A 339 -14.14 -11.62 3.94
CA VAL A 339 -14.51 -11.63 2.52
C VAL A 339 -13.29 -11.26 1.69
N THR A 340 -12.67 -12.24 1.05
CA THR A 340 -11.49 -12.04 0.21
C THR A 340 -11.88 -11.78 -1.24
N VAL A 341 -11.51 -10.61 -1.77
CA VAL A 341 -11.97 -10.09 -3.07
C VAL A 341 -10.86 -10.14 -4.10
N ALA A 342 -11.10 -10.88 -5.20
CA ALA A 342 -10.23 -10.89 -6.37
C ALA A 342 -10.51 -9.69 -7.29
N ALA A 343 -9.53 -9.30 -8.10
CA ALA A 343 -9.68 -8.26 -9.11
C ALA A 343 -10.10 -8.86 -10.45
N SER A 344 -11.02 -8.19 -11.14
CA SER A 344 -11.39 -8.48 -12.52
C SER A 344 -11.57 -7.18 -13.28
N THR A 345 -11.62 -7.30 -14.59
CA THR A 345 -11.65 -6.15 -15.50
C THR A 345 -13.07 -5.79 -15.88
N ILE A 346 -13.29 -4.51 -16.16
CA ILE A 346 -14.55 -4.00 -16.69
C ILE A 346 -14.52 -3.94 -18.23
N ASP A 347 -15.65 -3.55 -18.82
CA ASP A 347 -15.83 -3.34 -20.27
C ASP A 347 -15.14 -2.08 -20.82
N ARG A 348 -14.75 -1.15 -19.94
CA ARG A 348 -14.04 0.08 -20.30
C ARG A 348 -12.59 -0.19 -20.71
N ALA A 349 -12.27 0.18 -21.95
CA ALA A 349 -10.91 0.26 -22.47
C ALA A 349 -10.52 1.72 -22.76
N PHE A 350 -9.21 1.99 -22.88
CA PHE A 350 -8.66 3.28 -23.31
C PHE A 350 -8.01 3.13 -24.70
N PRO A 351 -8.82 3.08 -25.77
CA PRO A 351 -8.31 2.85 -27.12
C PRO A 351 -7.45 4.03 -27.57
N THR A 352 -6.29 3.72 -28.14
CA THR A 352 -5.38 4.70 -28.74
C THR A 352 -5.11 4.30 -30.19
N ILE A 353 -5.36 5.22 -31.11
CA ILE A 353 -5.18 5.00 -32.55
C ILE A 353 -3.72 5.22 -32.90
N ILE A 354 -3.12 4.27 -33.61
CA ILE A 354 -1.83 4.41 -34.28
C ILE A 354 -2.11 4.56 -35.77
N THR A 355 -1.67 5.67 -36.35
CA THR A 355 -1.75 5.93 -37.79
C THR A 355 -0.38 5.68 -38.43
N LEU A 356 -0.33 4.76 -39.39
CA LEU A 356 0.88 4.40 -40.12
C LEU A 356 1.12 5.35 -41.30
N GLY A 357 2.35 5.35 -41.83
CA GLY A 357 2.73 6.20 -42.96
C GLY A 357 1.99 5.88 -44.26
N ASN A 358 1.45 4.65 -44.39
CA ASN A 358 0.58 4.24 -45.50
C ASN A 358 -0.91 4.58 -45.26
N ASN A 359 -1.21 5.39 -44.24
CA ASN A 359 -2.55 5.82 -43.85
C ASN A 359 -3.47 4.71 -43.31
N GLN A 360 -2.94 3.51 -43.04
CA GLN A 360 -3.66 2.49 -42.29
C GLN A 360 -3.66 2.83 -40.80
N THR A 361 -4.77 2.50 -40.13
CA THR A 361 -4.94 2.75 -38.70
C THR A 361 -5.10 1.43 -37.95
N ILE A 362 -4.38 1.30 -36.84
CA ILE A 362 -4.53 0.19 -35.90
C ILE A 362 -4.89 0.74 -34.53
N VAL A 363 -5.49 -0.10 -33.68
CA VAL A 363 -5.94 0.30 -32.35
C VAL A 363 -5.13 -0.46 -31.30
N GLY A 364 -4.42 0.28 -30.47
CA GLY A 364 -3.82 -0.23 -29.23
C GLY A 364 -4.53 0.34 -28.01
N GLN A 365 -3.91 0.16 -26.84
CA GLN A 365 -4.39 0.75 -25.58
C GLN A 365 -3.29 1.59 -24.92
N ALA A 366 -3.66 2.76 -24.41
CA ALA A 366 -2.75 3.59 -23.63
C ALA A 366 -3.54 4.48 -22.67
N LEU A 367 -2.96 4.73 -21.50
CA LEU A 367 -3.34 5.84 -20.62
C LEU A 367 -2.31 6.95 -20.85
N TYR A 368 -2.40 7.62 -21.99
CA TYR A 368 -1.55 8.77 -22.34
C TYR A 368 -2.37 10.06 -22.32
N THR A 369 -1.89 11.05 -21.59
CA THR A 369 -2.56 12.35 -21.39
C THR A 369 -1.73 13.54 -21.87
N GLY A 370 -0.57 13.27 -22.49
CA GLY A 370 0.26 14.28 -23.12
C GLY A 370 -0.37 14.83 -24.40
N LYS A 371 0.21 15.92 -24.93
CA LYS A 371 -0.28 16.53 -26.17
C LYS A 371 0.07 15.64 -27.35
N ASN A 372 -0.92 15.32 -28.18
CA ASN A 372 -0.69 14.73 -29.51
C ASN A 372 0.24 15.67 -30.29
N GLY A 373 1.43 15.19 -30.61
CA GLY A 373 2.20 15.77 -31.70
C GLY A 373 1.59 15.22 -32.99
N ASP A 374 1.04 16.08 -33.84
CA ASP A 374 0.59 15.72 -35.20
C ASP A 374 1.78 15.42 -36.14
N THR A 375 2.84 14.82 -35.59
CA THR A 375 4.12 14.62 -36.25
C THR A 375 4.37 13.13 -36.41
N PHE A 376 4.63 12.71 -37.64
CA PHE A 376 5.07 11.35 -37.92
C PHE A 376 6.51 11.16 -37.48
N HIS A 377 6.75 10.04 -36.80
CA HIS A 377 8.08 9.61 -36.37
C HIS A 377 8.44 8.29 -37.05
N PRO A 378 9.71 8.08 -37.45
CA PRO A 378 10.15 6.76 -37.90
C PRO A 378 9.94 5.71 -36.82
N ILE A 379 9.58 4.50 -37.22
CA ILE A 379 9.47 3.34 -36.33
C ILE A 379 10.67 2.41 -36.54
N VAL A 380 11.22 1.86 -35.45
CA VAL A 380 12.30 0.84 -35.47
C VAL A 380 11.99 -0.28 -34.50
N TYR A 381 12.50 -1.47 -34.80
CA TYR A 381 12.28 -2.66 -33.98
C TYR A 381 13.46 -2.80 -33.03
N GLY A 382 13.20 -3.06 -31.75
CA GLY A 382 14.22 -3.09 -30.70
C GLY A 382 15.40 -4.00 -31.04
N GLU A 383 15.13 -5.17 -31.62
CA GLU A 383 16.13 -6.16 -32.06
C GLU A 383 17.13 -5.61 -33.09
N GLU A 384 16.77 -4.57 -33.85
CA GLU A 384 17.60 -3.98 -34.90
C GLU A 384 18.50 -2.84 -34.40
N ILE A 385 18.32 -2.44 -33.14
CA ILE A 385 19.00 -1.31 -32.53
C ILE A 385 19.70 -1.72 -31.24
N VAL A 386 20.32 -2.89 -31.24
CA VAL A 386 21.04 -3.47 -30.10
C VAL A 386 22.18 -2.55 -29.65
N ALA A 387 22.33 -2.35 -28.34
CA ALA A 387 23.50 -1.71 -27.75
C ALA A 387 24.75 -2.59 -27.87
N ASP A 388 25.94 -1.98 -27.88
CA ASP A 388 27.21 -2.69 -28.12
C ASP A 388 27.50 -3.78 -27.07
N ASP A 389 26.93 -3.64 -25.86
CA ASP A 389 27.09 -4.52 -24.70
C ASP A 389 25.82 -5.33 -24.37
N SER A 390 24.89 -5.47 -25.32
CA SER A 390 23.64 -6.22 -25.16
C SER A 390 23.43 -7.24 -26.28
N ASP A 391 22.37 -8.03 -26.15
CA ASP A 391 21.96 -9.05 -27.11
C ASP A 391 20.60 -8.72 -27.75
N GLU A 392 20.34 -9.36 -28.89
CA GLU A 392 19.11 -9.18 -29.67
C GLU A 392 17.84 -9.49 -28.87
N ASP A 393 17.84 -10.50 -27.99
CA ASP A 393 16.67 -10.88 -27.20
C ASP A 393 16.34 -9.82 -26.13
N SER A 394 17.37 -9.28 -25.49
CA SER A 394 17.29 -8.16 -24.53
C SER A 394 16.76 -6.90 -25.22
N ALA A 395 17.30 -6.57 -26.40
CA ALA A 395 16.90 -5.40 -27.19
C ALA A 395 15.48 -5.53 -27.76
N ARG A 396 15.07 -6.74 -28.21
CA ARG A 396 13.70 -7.04 -28.62
C ARG A 396 12.70 -6.72 -27.53
N SER A 397 13.05 -6.97 -26.27
CA SER A 397 12.20 -6.71 -25.10
C SER A 397 12.37 -5.31 -24.50
N CYS A 398 13.32 -4.53 -25.04
CA CYS A 398 13.69 -3.20 -24.55
C CYS A 398 14.14 -3.21 -23.07
N ASP A 399 14.94 -4.21 -22.71
CA ASP A 399 15.55 -4.33 -21.39
C ASP A 399 16.41 -3.12 -21.04
N SER A 400 16.61 -2.90 -19.73
CA SER A 400 17.43 -1.78 -19.25
C SER A 400 18.82 -1.80 -19.89
N GLY A 401 19.17 -0.71 -20.58
CA GLY A 401 20.47 -0.57 -21.26
C GLY A 401 20.60 -1.31 -22.60
N SER A 402 19.56 -1.99 -23.07
CA SER A 402 19.67 -2.86 -24.26
C SER A 402 19.64 -2.15 -25.63
N LEU A 403 19.26 -0.86 -25.66
CA LEU A 403 19.03 -0.12 -26.91
C LEU A 403 20.16 0.86 -27.22
N ASN A 404 20.55 0.95 -28.49
CA ASN A 404 21.53 1.91 -28.99
C ASN A 404 20.92 3.32 -29.13
N ALA A 405 21.43 4.26 -28.35
CA ALA A 405 20.91 5.63 -28.31
C ALA A 405 21.04 6.42 -29.61
N THR A 406 21.99 6.09 -30.47
CA THR A 406 22.14 6.77 -31.77
C THR A 406 21.04 6.33 -32.73
N LEU A 407 20.70 5.04 -32.72
CA LEU A 407 19.72 4.45 -33.61
C LEU A 407 18.27 4.68 -33.14
N ALA A 408 18.04 4.82 -31.83
CA ALA A 408 16.73 5.03 -31.22
C ALA A 408 16.24 6.48 -31.21
N ARG A 409 17.16 7.46 -31.19
CA ARG A 409 16.84 8.88 -30.98
C ARG A 409 15.79 9.40 -31.97
N GLY A 410 14.72 9.99 -31.44
CA GLY A 410 13.68 10.62 -32.26
C GLY A 410 12.70 9.65 -32.92
N LYS A 411 12.80 8.35 -32.62
CA LYS A 411 11.99 7.28 -33.23
C LYS A 411 11.01 6.66 -32.24
N VAL A 412 9.95 6.07 -32.78
CA VAL A 412 9.05 5.17 -32.05
C VAL A 412 9.67 3.78 -32.06
N ILE A 413 9.75 3.13 -30.90
CA ILE A 413 10.38 1.82 -30.76
C ILE A 413 9.28 0.76 -30.60
N LEU A 414 9.34 -0.29 -31.41
CA LEU A 414 8.52 -1.49 -31.27
C LEU A 414 9.30 -2.53 -30.44
N CYS A 415 8.72 -3.00 -29.34
CA CYS A 415 9.31 -4.05 -28.50
C CYS A 415 8.28 -5.16 -28.24
N PHE A 416 8.75 -6.38 -28.00
CA PHE A 416 7.91 -7.53 -27.68
C PHE A 416 8.20 -8.05 -26.28
N GLU A 417 7.14 -8.35 -25.52
CA GLU A 417 7.24 -9.07 -24.25
C GLU A 417 8.03 -10.37 -24.42
N SER A 418 8.90 -10.65 -23.44
CA SER A 418 9.62 -11.92 -23.34
C SER A 418 9.37 -12.58 -21.98
N ARG A 419 9.95 -13.79 -21.80
CA ARG A 419 9.79 -14.51 -20.53
C ARG A 419 10.45 -13.77 -19.36
N SER A 420 11.60 -13.15 -19.59
CA SER A 420 12.41 -12.41 -18.62
C SER A 420 11.90 -10.98 -18.42
N GLN A 421 11.33 -10.37 -19.48
CA GLN A 421 10.85 -9.00 -19.44
C GLN A 421 9.39 -8.89 -19.86
N ARG A 422 8.55 -8.58 -18.88
CA ARG A 422 7.11 -8.35 -19.06
C ARG A 422 6.68 -6.93 -18.68
N SER A 423 7.61 -6.12 -18.19
CA SER A 423 7.32 -4.79 -17.70
C SER A 423 7.45 -3.77 -18.82
N ASN A 424 6.30 -3.36 -19.38
CA ASN A 424 6.25 -2.21 -20.27
C ASN A 424 6.78 -0.92 -19.60
N THR A 425 6.76 -0.82 -18.27
CA THR A 425 7.33 0.32 -17.52
C THR A 425 8.85 0.36 -17.65
N ILE A 426 9.52 -0.81 -17.58
CA ILE A 426 10.97 -0.91 -17.81
C ILE A 426 11.27 -0.58 -19.26
N ALA A 427 10.58 -1.22 -20.22
CA ALA A 427 10.76 -0.95 -21.64
C ALA A 427 10.59 0.55 -21.98
N ARG A 428 9.56 1.19 -21.44
CA ARG A 428 9.29 2.62 -21.61
C ARG A 428 10.43 3.47 -21.07
N ARG A 429 10.94 3.14 -19.88
CA ARG A 429 12.07 3.86 -19.28
C ARG A 429 13.34 3.71 -20.13
N THR A 430 13.65 2.50 -20.59
CA THR A 430 14.76 2.25 -21.52
C THR A 430 14.63 3.12 -22.76
N VAL A 431 13.45 3.15 -23.41
CA VAL A 431 13.20 3.98 -24.60
C VAL A 431 13.40 5.47 -24.30
N LEU A 432 12.94 5.95 -23.15
CA LEU A 432 13.12 7.34 -22.73
C LEU A 432 14.59 7.70 -22.50
N ASP A 433 15.35 6.81 -21.86
CA ASP A 433 16.78 7.00 -21.56
C ASP A 433 17.60 7.16 -22.85
N VAL A 434 17.24 6.40 -23.88
CA VAL A 434 17.87 6.47 -25.22
C VAL A 434 17.28 7.54 -26.14
N LYS A 435 16.41 8.40 -25.61
CA LYS A 435 15.76 9.53 -26.31
C LYS A 435 14.86 9.09 -27.49
N GLY A 436 14.28 7.90 -27.39
CA GLY A 436 13.12 7.53 -28.20
C GLY A 436 11.90 8.39 -27.83
N VAL A 437 10.98 8.57 -28.78
CA VAL A 437 9.84 9.48 -28.62
C VAL A 437 8.52 8.76 -28.38
N GLY A 438 8.51 7.43 -28.47
CA GLY A 438 7.34 6.61 -28.18
C GLY A 438 7.69 5.13 -28.14
N LEU A 439 6.87 4.36 -27.44
CA LEU A 439 6.96 2.91 -27.32
C LEU A 439 5.66 2.28 -27.83
N ILE A 440 5.78 1.29 -28.70
CA ILE A 440 4.73 0.31 -28.98
C ILE A 440 5.19 -1.01 -28.36
N PHE A 441 4.47 -1.50 -27.36
CA PHE A 441 4.82 -2.71 -26.63
C PHE A 441 3.83 -3.83 -26.96
N ALA A 442 4.29 -4.81 -27.75
CA ALA A 442 3.53 -6.00 -28.10
C ALA A 442 3.64 -7.01 -26.95
N GLN A 443 2.52 -7.33 -26.32
CA GLN A 443 2.49 -8.22 -25.17
C GLN A 443 1.33 -9.21 -25.28
N SER A 444 1.37 -10.26 -24.46
CA SER A 444 0.22 -11.12 -24.24
C SER A 444 -0.98 -10.24 -23.88
N PRO A 445 -2.20 -10.53 -24.38
CA PRO A 445 -3.37 -9.71 -24.05
C PRO A 445 -3.57 -9.62 -22.54
N THR A 446 -3.09 -8.52 -21.96
CA THR A 446 -3.40 -8.12 -20.59
C THR A 446 -4.43 -7.02 -20.66
N LYS A 447 -5.19 -6.87 -19.57
CA LYS A 447 -6.12 -5.75 -19.43
C LYS A 447 -5.54 -4.64 -18.53
N ASP A 448 -4.24 -4.73 -18.24
CA ASP A 448 -3.48 -3.76 -17.47
C ASP A 448 -2.93 -2.69 -18.41
N VAL A 449 -3.58 -1.53 -18.43
CA VAL A 449 -3.13 -0.38 -19.21
C VAL A 449 -2.22 0.49 -18.35
N THR A 450 -0.97 0.64 -18.76
CA THR A 450 0.00 1.45 -18.02
C THR A 450 -0.22 2.94 -18.27
N LEU A 451 -0.21 3.72 -17.20
CA LEU A 451 -0.17 5.18 -17.24
C LEU A 451 1.20 5.65 -17.76
N SER A 452 1.20 6.49 -18.79
CA SER A 452 2.41 7.17 -19.25
C SER A 452 2.20 8.67 -19.38
N LEU A 453 3.08 9.45 -18.74
CA LEU A 453 3.05 10.91 -18.77
C LEU A 453 4.16 11.52 -19.65
N ASP A 454 5.25 10.78 -19.89
CA ASP A 454 6.46 11.31 -20.55
C ASP A 454 6.44 11.13 -22.08
N ILE A 455 6.36 9.88 -22.53
CA ILE A 455 6.25 9.50 -23.94
C ILE A 455 5.01 8.62 -24.16
N PRO A 456 4.38 8.64 -25.36
CA PRO A 456 3.35 7.67 -25.70
C PRO A 456 3.85 6.24 -25.51
N CYS A 457 3.11 5.44 -24.75
CA CYS A 457 3.38 4.02 -24.53
C CYS A 457 2.11 3.26 -24.87
N ILE A 458 2.05 2.69 -26.08
CA ILE A 458 0.87 2.03 -26.62
C ILE A 458 1.08 0.52 -26.53
N GLN A 459 0.20 -0.16 -25.83
CA GLN A 459 0.19 -1.60 -25.73
C GLN A 459 -0.64 -2.19 -26.86
N VAL A 460 -0.13 -3.25 -27.48
CA VAL A 460 -0.82 -4.02 -28.52
C VAL A 460 -0.66 -5.51 -28.25
N ASP A 461 -1.53 -6.33 -28.84
CA ASP A 461 -1.32 -7.78 -28.80
C ASP A 461 -0.21 -8.21 -29.78
N PHE A 462 0.24 -9.47 -29.67
CA PHE A 462 1.26 -10.00 -30.56
C PHE A 462 0.84 -10.02 -32.04
N ALA A 463 -0.46 -10.16 -32.36
CA ALA A 463 -0.90 -10.18 -33.75
C ALA A 463 -0.72 -8.79 -34.41
N ILE A 464 -1.09 -7.73 -33.69
CA ILE A 464 -0.88 -6.35 -34.11
C ILE A 464 0.62 -6.02 -34.13
N GLY A 465 1.37 -6.46 -33.12
CA GLY A 465 2.83 -6.31 -33.07
C GLY A 465 3.51 -6.93 -34.30
N THR A 466 3.15 -8.17 -34.65
CA THR A 466 3.71 -8.86 -35.83
C THR A 466 3.29 -8.15 -37.13
N TYR A 467 2.05 -7.69 -37.22
CA TYR A 467 1.60 -6.89 -38.37
C TYR A 467 2.43 -5.60 -38.55
N LEU A 468 2.75 -4.91 -37.45
CA LEU A 468 3.63 -3.74 -37.48
C LEU A 468 5.04 -4.10 -37.99
N LEU A 469 5.59 -5.24 -37.57
CA LEU A 469 6.88 -5.71 -38.06
C LEU A 469 6.85 -5.94 -39.58
N THR A 470 5.82 -6.61 -40.10
CA THR A 470 5.65 -6.82 -41.55
C THR A 470 5.47 -5.48 -42.31
N TYR A 471 4.76 -4.51 -41.72
CA TYR A 471 4.67 -3.17 -42.28
C TYR A 471 6.04 -2.50 -42.39
N MET A 472 6.90 -2.64 -41.37
CA MET A 472 8.24 -2.06 -41.36
C MET A 472 9.16 -2.69 -42.41
N GLU A 473 9.09 -3.99 -42.61
CA GLU A 473 9.85 -4.71 -43.64
C GLU A 473 9.41 -4.35 -45.06
N SER A 474 8.11 -4.15 -45.28
CA SER A 474 7.55 -3.84 -46.60
C SER A 474 7.65 -2.36 -47.00
N SER A 475 7.91 -1.48 -46.02
CA SER A 475 8.05 -0.03 -46.22
C SER A 475 9.52 0.43 -46.20
N ARG A 476 10.44 -0.53 -46.21
CA ARG A 476 11.89 -0.32 -46.15
C ARG A 476 12.58 -0.18 -47.51
#